data_AF-A0AAJ5SS88-F1
#
_entry.id   AF-A0AAJ5SS88-F1
#
_cell.length_a   1.000
_cell.length_b   1.000
_cell.length_c   1.000
_cell.angle_alpha   90.00
_cell.angle_beta   90.00
_cell.angle_gamma   90.00
#
_symmetry.space_group_name_H-M   'P 1'
#
loop_
_entity.id
_entity.type
_entity.pdbx_description
1 polymer ?
#
loop_
_entity_poly.entity_id
_entity_poly.type
_entity_poly.pdbx_seq_one_letter_code
_entity_poly.pdbx_strand_id
1 'polypeptide(L)'
;MNKPVWFCQEFGTDGMVVINAEVDLGPGAGVVGYSRYLHPFELDNAVDPQGMFGLIISDMSAVMGRLTAPTQPESRACAFGQHDEAASA
;
A
#
# COMPACT_ATOMS: atom_id res chain seq x y z
N MET A 1 2.11 9.91 7.31
CA MET A 1 1.69 8.71 6.57
C MET A 1 2.71 8.47 5.47
N ASN A 2 3.51 7.42 5.59
CA ASN A 2 4.58 7.12 4.64
C ASN A 2 3.97 6.61 3.33
N LYS A 3 4.52 7.02 2.19
CA LYS A 3 4.07 6.55 0.87
C LYS A 3 4.63 5.14 0.60
N PRO A 4 3.88 4.25 -0.08
CA PRO A 4 4.41 2.95 -0.47
C PRO A 4 5.60 3.11 -1.41
N VAL A 5 6.64 2.32 -1.16
CA VAL A 5 7.84 2.23 -2.01
C VAL A 5 7.79 0.92 -2.78
N TRP A 6 8.07 0.99 -4.09
CA TRP A 6 8.02 -0.15 -5.00
C TRP A 6 9.43 -0.60 -5.37
N PHE A 7 9.64 -1.91 -5.33
CA PHE A 7 10.90 -2.54 -5.74
C PHE A 7 10.61 -3.66 -6.74
N CYS A 8 11.42 -3.74 -7.80
CA CYS A 8 11.40 -4.81 -8.77
C CYS A 8 12.80 -5.42 -8.85
N GLN A 9 12.92 -6.72 -8.56
CA GLN A 9 14.21 -7.42 -8.58
C GLN A 9 14.05 -8.84 -9.15
N GLU A 10 15.05 -9.27 -9.92
CA GLU A 10 15.18 -10.62 -10.44
C GLU A 10 16.01 -11.48 -9.47
N PHE A 11 15.56 -12.69 -9.14
CA PHE A 11 16.29 -13.61 -8.27
C PHE A 11 16.08 -15.09 -8.68
N GLY A 12 17.16 -15.88 -8.65
CA GLY A 12 17.15 -17.35 -8.79
C GLY A 12 17.56 -17.90 -10.17
N THR A 13 17.82 -19.21 -10.23
CA THR A 13 18.33 -19.95 -11.42
C THR A 13 17.29 -20.09 -12.55
N ASP A 14 16.00 -19.94 -12.22
CA ASP A 14 14.87 -19.96 -13.18
C ASP A 14 14.36 -18.55 -13.51
N GLY A 15 14.99 -17.50 -12.96
CA GLY A 15 14.70 -16.09 -13.25
C GLY A 15 13.29 -15.66 -12.87
N MET A 16 12.94 -15.57 -11.58
CA MET A 16 11.63 -15.05 -11.17
C MET A 16 11.66 -13.52 -11.07
N VAL A 17 10.59 -12.87 -11.53
CA VAL A 17 10.37 -11.43 -11.32
C VAL A 17 9.57 -11.25 -10.04
N VAL A 18 10.09 -10.44 -9.12
CA VAL A 18 9.41 -10.10 -7.87
C VAL A 18 9.06 -8.62 -7.87
N ILE A 19 7.78 -8.34 -7.64
CA ILE A 19 7.27 -6.99 -7.41
C ILE A 19 6.93 -6.87 -5.93
N ASN A 20 7.57 -5.94 -5.24
CA ASN A 20 7.37 -5.69 -3.81
C ASN A 20 6.81 -4.29 -3.56
N ALA A 21 5.85 -4.20 -2.64
CA ALA A 21 5.33 -2.96 -2.10
C ALA A 21 5.47 -2.97 -0.58
N GLU A 22 6.16 -1.97 -0.02
CA GLU A 22 6.41 -1.86 1.42
C GLU A 22 5.98 -0.50 1.97
N VAL A 23 5.46 -0.49 3.19
CA VAL A 23 5.12 0.72 3.95
C VAL A 23 5.65 0.59 5.37
N ASP A 24 6.48 1.54 5.77
CA ASP A 24 6.88 1.74 7.16
C ASP A 24 5.73 2.42 7.93
N LEU A 25 5.23 1.75 8.96
CA LEU A 25 4.13 2.23 9.80
C LEU A 25 4.59 3.22 10.88
N GLY A 26 5.89 3.48 10.99
CA GLY A 26 6.48 4.38 11.97
C GLY A 26 7.12 3.65 13.16
N PRO A 27 7.68 4.41 14.12
CA PRO A 27 8.51 3.86 15.19
C PRO A 27 7.77 2.82 16.03
N GLY A 28 8.34 1.61 16.13
CA GLY A 28 7.78 0.51 16.93
C GLY A 28 6.60 -0.25 16.30
N ALA A 29 6.08 0.20 15.16
CA ALA A 29 4.95 -0.43 14.46
C ALA A 29 5.39 -1.43 13.37
N GLY A 30 6.65 -1.36 12.94
CA GLY A 30 7.22 -2.28 11.96
C GLY A 30 6.89 -1.91 10.50
N VAL A 31 7.20 -2.84 9.59
CA VAL A 31 7.01 -2.69 8.15
C VAL A 31 5.94 -3.68 7.69
N VAL A 32 5.01 -3.21 6.86
CA VAL A 32 4.07 -4.07 6.14
C VAL A 32 4.51 -4.16 4.70
N GLY A 33 4.66 -5.38 4.20
CA GLY A 33 5.06 -5.68 2.83
C GLY A 33 4.06 -6.59 2.13
N TYR A 34 3.92 -6.42 0.82
CA TYR A 34 3.19 -7.34 -0.06
C TYR A 34 4.00 -7.64 -1.32
N SER A 35 4.15 -8.93 -1.62
CA SER A 35 4.99 -9.43 -2.71
C SER A 35 4.15 -10.16 -3.75
N ARG A 36 4.45 -9.92 -5.03
CA ARG A 36 3.96 -10.73 -6.15
C ARG A 36 5.14 -11.32 -6.89
N TYR A 37 5.02 -12.60 -7.16
CA TYR A 37 6.00 -13.38 -7.92
C TYR A 37 5.37 -13.74 -9.24
N LEU A 38 6.12 -13.56 -10.31
CA LEU A 38 5.72 -13.90 -11.66
C LEU A 38 6.90 -14.51 -12.41
N HIS A 39 6.59 -15.46 -13.28
CA HIS A 39 7.55 -16.03 -14.18
C HIS A 39 7.72 -15.08 -15.39
N PRO A 40 8.94 -14.83 -15.92
CA PRO A 40 9.16 -13.95 -17.06
C PRO A 40 8.32 -14.32 -18.28
N PHE A 41 8.15 -15.62 -18.55
CA PHE A 41 7.24 -16.10 -19.60
C PHE A 41 5.80 -15.59 -19.48
N GLU A 42 5.29 -15.27 -18.29
CA GLU A 42 3.96 -14.66 -18.16
C GLU A 42 3.94 -13.24 -18.74
N LEU A 43 5.06 -12.50 -18.62
CA LEU A 43 5.23 -11.18 -19.22
C LEU A 43 5.51 -11.27 -20.73
N ASP A 44 6.44 -12.14 -21.13
CA ASP A 44 6.87 -12.24 -22.52
C ASP A 44 5.75 -12.73 -23.45
N ASN A 45 4.86 -13.59 -22.94
CA ASN A 45 3.71 -14.10 -23.69
C ASN A 45 2.45 -13.23 -23.54
N ALA A 46 2.49 -12.14 -22.76
CA ALA A 46 1.36 -11.26 -22.62
C ALA A 46 1.13 -10.46 -23.91
N VAL A 47 -0.14 -10.37 -24.34
CA VAL A 47 -0.56 -9.52 -25.47
C VAL A 47 -0.29 -8.04 -25.18
N ASP A 48 -0.39 -7.65 -23.91
CA ASP A 48 -0.05 -6.31 -23.40
C ASP A 48 0.71 -6.44 -22.06
N PRO A 49 2.04 -6.54 -22.09
CA PRO A 49 2.85 -6.67 -20.89
C PRO A 49 2.75 -5.44 -19.97
N GLN A 50 2.61 -4.24 -20.54
CA GLN A 50 2.47 -3.01 -19.74
C GLN A 50 1.12 -2.96 -19.03
N GLY A 51 0.04 -3.31 -19.73
CA GLY A 51 -1.28 -3.45 -19.13
C GLY A 51 -1.31 -4.51 -18.02
N MET A 52 -0.66 -5.65 -18.23
CA MET A 52 -0.56 -6.69 -17.19
C MET A 52 0.20 -6.20 -15.95
N PHE A 53 1.33 -5.53 -16.13
CA PHE A 53 2.04 -4.90 -15.01
C PHE A 53 1.18 -3.85 -14.30
N GLY A 54 0.45 -3.02 -15.05
CA GLY A 54 -0.46 -2.02 -14.50
C GLY A 54 -1.56 -2.63 -13.63
N LEU A 55 -2.13 -3.76 -14.07
CA LEU A 55 -3.11 -4.50 -13.28
C LEU A 55 -2.50 -5.07 -11.99
N ILE A 56 -1.30 -5.64 -12.06
CA ILE A 56 -0.61 -6.17 -10.87
C ILE A 56 -0.35 -5.04 -9.86
N ILE A 57 0.16 -3.89 -10.32
CA ILE A 57 0.41 -2.73 -9.46
C ILE A 57 -0.89 -2.20 -8.87
N SER A 58 -1.98 -2.14 -9.66
CA SER A 58 -3.30 -1.70 -9.18
C SER A 58 -3.84 -2.61 -8.08
N ASP A 59 -3.77 -3.93 -8.27
CA ASP A 59 -4.20 -4.91 -7.27
C ASP A 59 -3.37 -4.82 -5.99
N MET A 60 -2.05 -4.76 -6.14
CA MET A 60 -1.13 -4.59 -5.01
C MET A 60 -1.41 -3.28 -4.27
N SER A 61 -1.70 -2.19 -4.99
CA SER A 61 -2.07 -0.89 -4.40
C SER A 61 -3.37 -0.98 -3.60
N ALA A 62 -4.37 -1.69 -4.11
CA ALA A 62 -5.65 -1.90 -3.42
C ALA A 62 -5.50 -2.77 -2.16
N VAL A 63 -4.61 -3.77 -2.19
CA VAL A 63 -4.26 -4.57 -1.00
C VAL A 63 -3.53 -3.71 0.03
N MET A 64 -2.47 -3.02 -0.37
CA MET A 64 -1.68 -2.18 0.55
C MET A 64 -2.52 -1.03 1.13
N GLY A 65 -3.40 -0.42 0.35
CA GLY A 65 -4.33 0.60 0.83
C GLY A 65 -5.26 0.09 1.94
N ARG A 66 -5.71 -1.17 1.85
CA ARG A 66 -6.50 -1.80 2.92
C ARG A 66 -5.67 -2.18 4.13
N LEU A 67 -4.45 -2.71 3.92
CA LEU A 67 -3.55 -3.11 5.00
C LEU A 67 -3.01 -1.93 5.81
N THR A 68 -2.93 -0.75 5.19
CA THR A 68 -2.40 0.48 5.82
C THR A 68 -3.49 1.48 6.20
N ALA A 69 -4.77 1.15 5.98
CA ALA A 69 -5.87 1.99 6.39
C ALA A 69 -5.94 2.08 7.94
N PRO A 70 -6.08 3.28 8.51
CA PRO A 70 -6.35 3.43 9.94
C PRO A 70 -7.61 2.64 10.34
N THR A 71 -7.55 1.91 11.46
CA THR A 71 -8.68 1.12 11.99
C THR A 71 -9.87 1.99 12.42
N GLN A 72 -9.67 3.29 12.58
CA GLN A 72 -10.72 4.28 12.81
C GLN A 72 -10.61 5.41 11.78
N PRO A 73 -11.71 5.83 11.12
CA PRO A 73 -11.68 7.04 10.32
C PRO A 73 -11.46 8.25 11.24
N GLU A 74 -10.34 8.96 11.06
CA GLU A 74 -9.95 10.15 11.86
C GLU A 74 -10.86 11.39 11.64
N SER A 75 -12.11 11.23 11.22
CA SER A 75 -12.94 12.39 10.88
C SER A 75 -14.43 12.20 11.16
N ARG A 76 -14.79 12.06 12.44
CA ARG A 76 -16.15 12.43 12.94
C ARG A 76 -16.21 12.95 14.38
N ALA A 77 -15.12 12.86 15.17
CA ALA A 77 -15.19 13.21 16.60
C ALA A 77 -15.06 14.71 16.93
N CYS A 78 -14.67 15.57 15.98
CA CYS A 78 -14.47 17.02 16.22
C CYS A 78 -15.58 17.92 15.65
N ALA A 79 -16.75 17.38 15.32
CA ALA A 79 -17.86 18.17 14.73
C ALA A 79 -18.77 18.87 15.77
N PHE A 80 -18.56 18.65 17.07
CA PHE A 80 -19.24 19.41 18.13
C PHE A 80 -18.20 20.33 18.78
N GLY A 81 -18.19 21.59 18.34
CA GLY A 81 -17.38 22.63 18.95
C GLY A 81 -17.67 22.75 20.44
N GLN A 82 -16.62 22.97 21.21
CA GLN A 82 -16.72 23.55 22.54
C GLN A 82 -17.43 24.90 22.40
N HIS A 83 -18.70 24.96 22.79
CA HIS A 83 -19.37 26.23 23.02
C HIS A 83 -18.88 26.75 24.37
N ASP A 84 -18.42 28.00 24.34
CA ASP A 84 -17.64 28.67 25.37
C ASP A 84 -18.18 28.58 26.81
N GLU A 85 -17.23 28.36 27.71
CA GLU A 85 -17.29 28.75 29.11
C GLU A 85 -17.27 30.30 29.18
N ALA A 86 -18.45 30.93 29.27
CA ALA A 86 -18.59 32.33 29.68
C ALA A 86 -19.99 32.64 30.22
N ALA A 87 -20.22 32.37 31.51
CA ALA A 87 -21.14 33.15 32.35
C ALA A 87 -20.88 32.82 33.83
N SER A 88 -19.89 33.52 34.40
CA SER A 88 -19.83 33.80 35.82
C SER A 88 -20.72 35.01 36.07
N ALA A 89 -21.84 34.82 36.80
CA ALA A 89 -22.60 35.81 37.57
C ALA A 89 -23.82 35.15 38.22
#